data_AF-A0A2H9YU07-F1
#
_entry.id   AF-A0A2H9YU07-F1
#
_cell.length_a   1.000
_cell.length_b   1.000
_cell.length_c   1.000
_cell.angle_alpha   90.00
_cell.angle_beta   90.00
_cell.angle_gamma   90.00
#
_symmetry.space_group_name_H-M   'P 1'
#
loop_
_entity.id
_entity.type
_entity.pdbx_description
1 polymer ?
#
loop_
_entity_poly.entity_id
_entity_poly.type
_entity_poly.pdbx_seq_one_letter_code
_entity_poly.pdbx_strand_id
1 'polypeptide(L)'
;MTKPRKKHTGFFPWNDPKDHAQGFKLNFSEVTYLEVGRTIEGYKQVQFVELKNPELALTFDYPKEFYLSAEGLILIKTPQGKFEVIAKADNC
;
A
#
# COMPACT_ATOMS: atom_id res chain seq x y z
N MET A 1 -22.45 9.27 11.51
CA MET A 1 -21.30 9.03 10.63
C MET A 1 -20.61 7.74 11.09
N THR A 2 -20.67 6.69 10.28
CA THR A 2 -19.98 5.42 10.56
C THR A 2 -18.48 5.67 10.54
N LYS A 3 -17.75 5.34 11.62
CA LYS A 3 -16.29 5.45 11.63
C LYS A 3 -15.72 4.57 10.51
N PRO A 4 -14.70 5.02 9.76
CA PRO A 4 -14.04 4.18 8.77
C PRO A 4 -13.53 2.91 9.47
N ARG A 5 -13.83 1.75 8.90
CA ARG A 5 -13.40 0.46 9.48
C ARG A 5 -11.92 0.25 9.17
N LYS A 6 -11.15 -0.18 10.18
CA LYS A 6 -9.80 -0.70 9.98
C LYS A 6 -9.88 -1.90 9.03
N LYS A 7 -9.03 -1.90 8.01
CA LYS A 7 -8.86 -2.98 7.03
C LYS A 7 -7.39 -3.41 7.03
N HIS A 8 -7.12 -4.58 6.45
CA HIS A 8 -5.78 -5.12 6.36
C HIS A 8 -5.49 -5.53 4.92
N THR A 9 -4.24 -5.41 4.50
CA THR A 9 -3.74 -5.91 3.22
C THR A 9 -2.26 -6.21 3.34
N GLY A 10 -1.77 -7.20 2.60
CA GLY A 10 -0.35 -7.42 2.43
C GLY A 10 0.32 -6.22 1.78
N PHE A 11 1.61 -6.04 2.07
CA PHE A 11 2.42 -4.96 1.52
C PHE A 11 3.75 -5.52 1.07
N PHE A 12 3.83 -5.89 -0.21
CA PHE A 12 5.03 -6.50 -0.81
C PHE A 12 5.77 -5.44 -1.63
N PRO A 13 6.76 -4.73 -1.07
CA PRO A 13 7.47 -3.69 -1.80
C PRO A 13 8.31 -4.27 -2.93
N TRP A 14 8.74 -3.45 -3.89
CA TRP A 14 9.73 -3.90 -4.89
C TRP A 14 10.99 -4.45 -4.22
N ASN A 15 11.59 -5.50 -4.82
CA ASN A 15 12.94 -5.94 -4.46
C ASN A 15 13.96 -4.84 -4.79
N ASP A 16 13.85 -4.24 -5.98
CA ASP A 16 14.58 -3.04 -6.38
C ASP A 16 13.61 -2.03 -7.04
N PRO A 17 13.40 -0.84 -6.45
CA PRO A 17 12.55 0.20 -7.04
C PRO A 17 13.03 0.73 -8.41
N LYS A 18 14.26 0.44 -8.80
CA LYS A 18 14.83 0.82 -10.12
C LYS A 18 14.79 -0.31 -11.13
N ASP A 19 14.60 -1.55 -10.67
CA ASP A 19 14.57 -2.74 -11.50
C ASP A 19 13.39 -3.66 -11.13
N HIS A 20 12.24 -3.35 -11.73
CA HIS A 20 11.00 -4.08 -11.47
C HIS A 20 11.03 -5.54 -11.97
N ALA A 21 12.02 -5.95 -12.78
CA ALA A 21 12.15 -7.33 -13.23
C ALA A 21 12.49 -8.28 -12.06
N GLN A 22 13.05 -7.74 -10.97
CA GLN A 22 13.33 -8.50 -9.75
C GLN A 22 12.08 -8.80 -8.93
N GLY A 23 10.91 -8.26 -9.30
CA GLY A 23 9.64 -8.54 -8.63
C GLY A 23 9.55 -7.94 -7.22
N PHE A 24 8.66 -8.49 -6.41
CA PHE A 24 8.33 -7.97 -5.08
C PHE A 24 8.99 -8.78 -3.96
N LYS A 25 9.36 -8.09 -2.88
CA LYS A 25 9.91 -8.65 -1.66
C LYS A 25 8.79 -9.16 -0.76
N LEU A 26 8.99 -10.35 -0.22
CA LEU A 26 8.04 -10.96 0.70
C LEU A 26 8.04 -10.19 2.03
N ASN A 27 6.85 -9.81 2.50
CA ASN A 27 6.64 -9.13 3.76
C ASN A 27 5.58 -9.90 4.55
N PHE A 28 5.88 -10.26 5.80
CA PHE A 28 5.01 -11.12 6.60
C PHE A 28 4.10 -10.34 7.54
N SER A 29 4.27 -9.02 7.62
CA SER A 29 3.34 -8.15 8.32
C SER A 29 2.37 -7.48 7.35
N GLU A 30 1.09 -7.70 7.55
CA GLU A 30 0.04 -6.90 6.92
C GLU A 30 0.11 -5.44 7.40
N VAL A 31 -0.34 -4.55 6.52
CA VAL A 31 -0.60 -3.15 6.83
C VAL A 31 -2.06 -3.01 7.23
N THR A 32 -2.30 -2.38 8.37
CA THR A 32 -3.63 -1.91 8.77
C THR A 32 -3.85 -0.50 8.23
N TYR A 33 -4.98 -0.27 7.59
CA TYR A 33 -5.32 1.01 6.96
C TYR A 33 -6.79 1.41 7.15
N LEU A 34 -7.08 2.68 6.89
CA LEU A 34 -8.44 3.23 6.76
C LEU A 34 -8.68 3.68 5.33
N GLU A 35 -9.81 3.31 4.73
CA GLU A 35 -10.25 3.86 3.44
C GLU A 35 -10.86 5.24 3.69
N VAL A 36 -10.28 6.27 3.06
CA VAL A 36 -10.65 7.67 3.27
C VAL A 36 -11.27 8.30 2.02
N GLY A 37 -11.16 7.66 0.86
CA GLY A 37 -11.78 8.15 -0.36
C GLY A 37 -11.46 7.29 -1.58
N ARG A 38 -11.80 7.81 -2.76
CA ARG A 38 -11.44 7.23 -4.05
C ARG A 38 -11.01 8.32 -5.02
N THR A 39 -10.05 7.98 -5.87
CA THR A 39 -9.62 8.86 -6.96
C THR A 39 -10.56 8.75 -8.16
N ILE A 40 -10.43 9.67 -9.13
CA ILE A 40 -11.24 9.66 -10.37
C ILE A 40 -10.93 8.41 -11.20
N GLU A 41 -9.69 7.93 -11.12
CA GLU A 41 -9.19 6.69 -11.73
C GLU A 41 -9.74 5.42 -11.04
N GLY A 42 -10.43 5.57 -9.90
CA GLY A 42 -11.05 4.48 -9.17
C GLY A 42 -10.15 3.84 -8.09
N TYR A 43 -8.97 4.38 -7.82
CA TYR A 43 -8.10 3.87 -6.77
C TYR A 43 -8.65 4.20 -5.38
N LYS A 44 -8.60 3.25 -4.44
CA LYS A 44 -8.97 3.51 -3.05
C LYS A 44 -7.86 4.33 -2.40
N GLN A 45 -8.17 5.53 -1.93
CA GLN A 45 -7.24 6.31 -1.12
C GLN A 45 -7.32 5.79 0.31
N VAL A 46 -6.17 5.43 0.86
CA VAL A 46 -6.09 4.83 2.20
C VAL A 46 -5.00 5.48 3.04
N GLN A 47 -5.25 5.49 4.35
CA GLN A 47 -4.31 5.99 5.35
C GLN A 47 -3.73 4.83 6.14
N PHE A 48 -2.40 4.72 6.17
CA PHE A 48 -1.68 3.77 7.00
C PHE A 48 -1.95 4.06 8.48
N VAL A 49 -2.20 3.00 9.26
CA VAL A 49 -2.42 3.07 10.71
C VAL A 49 -1.26 2.42 11.44
N GLU A 50 -1.03 1.13 11.18
CA GLU A 50 -0.06 0.32 11.91
C GLU A 50 0.27 -0.96 11.14
N LEU A 51 1.38 -1.59 11.50
CA LEU A 51 1.74 -2.92 11.07
C LEU A 51 1.10 -3.94 12.03
N LYS A 52 0.52 -5.01 11.48
CA LYS A 52 -0.13 -6.05 12.29
C LYS A 52 0.86 -6.85 13.13
N ASN A 53 2.03 -7.13 12.57
CA ASN A 53 3.14 -7.85 13.21
C ASN A 53 4.46 -7.10 12.94
N PRO A 54 4.70 -5.95 13.58
CA PRO A 54 5.88 -5.11 13.31
C PRO A 54 7.21 -5.87 13.39
N GLU A 55 7.31 -6.89 14.24
CA GLU A 55 8.48 -7.75 14.41
C GLU A 55 8.77 -8.66 13.21
N LEU A 56 7.77 -8.93 12.37
CA LEU A 56 7.89 -9.70 11.12
C LEU A 56 7.91 -8.80 9.88
N ALA A 57 7.80 -7.48 10.08
CA ALA A 57 7.75 -6.53 8.98
C ALA A 57 9.13 -6.29 8.39
N LEU A 58 9.17 -6.09 7.07
CA LEU A 58 10.36 -5.54 6.45
C LEU A 58 10.65 -4.13 6.97
N THR A 59 11.93 -3.82 7.16
CA THR A 59 12.39 -2.43 7.29
C THR A 59 12.11 -1.71 5.98
N PHE A 60 11.07 -0.89 5.97
CA PHE A 60 10.59 -0.15 4.82
C PHE A 60 9.96 1.16 5.30
N ASP A 61 10.08 2.21 4.50
CA ASP A 61 9.45 3.51 4.78
C ASP A 61 7.97 3.46 4.34
N TYR A 62 7.12 2.82 5.16
CA TYR A 62 5.69 2.71 4.87
C TYR A 62 5.07 4.11 4.75
N PRO A 63 4.42 4.43 3.62
CA PRO A 63 3.86 5.76 3.42
C PRO A 63 2.65 5.96 4.33
N LYS A 64 2.49 7.18 4.85
CA LYS A 64 1.33 7.56 5.68
C LYS A 64 0.02 7.46 4.91
N GLU A 65 0.07 7.72 3.60
CA GLU A 65 -1.06 7.61 2.68
C GLU A 65 -0.60 6.89 1.41
N PHE A 66 -1.43 5.99 0.93
CA PHE A 66 -1.21 5.28 -0.31
C PHE A 66 -2.53 4.97 -1.01
N TYR A 67 -2.42 4.41 -2.21
CA TYR A 67 -3.56 4.09 -3.05
C TYR A 67 -3.57 2.59 -3.36
N LEU A 68 -4.75 1.98 -3.34
CA LEU A 68 -4.96 0.60 -3.75
C LEU A 68 -5.67 0.57 -5.10
N SER A 69 -5.05 -0.06 -6.09
CA SER A 69 -5.70 -0.36 -7.37
C SER A 69 -6.60 -1.60 -7.25
N ALA A 70 -7.53 -1.72 -8.19
CA ALA A 70 -8.36 -2.92 -8.33
C ALA A 70 -7.56 -4.19 -8.66
N GLU A 71 -6.35 -4.02 -9.21
CA GLU A 71 -5.46 -5.12 -9.61
C GLU A 71 -4.52 -5.58 -8.49
N GLY A 72 -4.65 -5.02 -7.28
CA GLY A 72 -3.76 -5.38 -6.17
C GLY A 72 -2.43 -4.63 -6.18
N LEU A 73 -2.35 -3.44 -6.77
CA LEU A 73 -1.15 -2.60 -6.72
C LEU A 73 -1.29 -1.52 -5.66
N ILE A 74 -0.19 -1.27 -4.95
CA ILE A 74 -0.05 -0.20 -3.98
C ILE A 74 0.74 0.93 -4.62
N LEU A 75 0.14 2.11 -4.67
CA LEU A 75 0.71 3.28 -5.33
C LEU A 75 0.90 4.45 -4.37
N ILE A 76 1.87 5.30 -4.69
CA ILE A 76 1.98 6.65 -4.14
C ILE A 76 1.73 7.68 -5.23
N LYS A 77 1.23 8.84 -4.84
CA LYS A 77 1.07 9.98 -5.74
C LYS A 77 2.28 10.90 -5.58
N THR A 78 3.04 11.08 -6.65
CA THR A 78 4.19 11.99 -6.66
C THR A 78 3.72 13.45 -6.59
N PRO A 79 4.60 14.41 -6.23
CA PRO A 79 4.28 15.83 -6.25
C PRO A 79 3.83 16.35 -7.62
N GLN A 80 4.19 15.64 -8.70
CA GLN A 80 3.78 15.94 -10.08
C GLN A 80 2.37 15.41 -10.41
N GLY A 81 1.72 14.74 -9.45
CA GLY A 81 0.40 14.17 -9.59
C GLY A 81 0.35 12.80 -10.27
N LYS A 82 1.50 12.17 -10.56
CA LYS A 82 1.58 10.84 -11.15
C LYS A 82 1.51 9.75 -10.09
N PHE A 83 0.92 8.60 -10.44
CA PHE A 83 0.91 7.43 -9.57
C PHE A 83 2.07 6.50 -9.90
N GLU A 84 2.81 6.09 -8.88
CA GLU A 84 3.92 5.16 -8.99
C GLU A 84 3.64 3.94 -8.12
N VAL A 85 3.83 2.75 -8.68
CA VAL A 85 3.69 1.48 -7.95
C VAL A 85 4.89 1.32 -7.04
N ILE A 86 4.65 1.08 -5.76
CA ILE A 86 5.71 0.87 -4.77
C ILE A 86 5.66 -0.53 -4.14
N ALA A 87 4.49 -1.16 -4.19
CA ALA A 87 4.27 -2.48 -3.63
C ALA A 87 3.08 -3.18 -4.30
N LYS A 88 2.96 -4.47 -4.04
CA LYS A 88 1.78 -5.27 -4.35
C LYS A 88 1.00 -5.58 -3.07
N ALA A 89 -0.29 -5.77 -3.21
CA ALA A 89 -1.20 -6.30 -2.21
C ALA A 89 -1.60 -7.75 -2.58
N ASP A 90 -1.83 -8.59 -1.58
CA ASP A 90 -2.35 -9.96 -1.75
C ASP A 90 -3.88 -10.04 -1.69
N ASN A 91 -4.54 -9.03 -1.12
CA ASN A 91 -5.99 -8.93 -1.01
C ASN A 91 -6.46 -7.48 -1.20
N CYS A 92 -7.20 -7.23 -2.29
CA CYS A 92 -7.80 -5.93 -2.64
C CYS A 92 -9.33 -5.99 -2.69
#